data_AF-A0A7Y5KXK5-F1
#
_entry.id   AF-A0A7Y5KXK5-F1
#
_cell.length_a   1.000
_cell.length_b   1.000
_cell.length_c   1.000
_cell.angle_alpha   90.00
_cell.angle_beta   90.00
_cell.angle_gamma   90.00
#
_symmetry.space_group_name_H-M   'P 1'
#
loop_
_entity.id
_entity.type
_entity.pdbx_description
1 polymer ?
#
loop_
_entity_poly.entity_id
_entity_poly.type
_entity_poly.pdbx_seq_one_letter_code
_entity_poly.pdbx_strand_id
1 'polypeptide(L)'
;MLQRSVAGVGRIYVGAILFAFVGVLALQACGDDDDDGDCECPGAGGTATTTTGTGGSTNGETVPLKEAKLNIEHNATDLDTGFQGFIDSEGWQRLDVTGPDGTVLTLEGKGELGALGLTELFFESVEPENAEVPIEEILATLPEGNYTIKGPTPDGGVTEGTALLTHDIPAGPVLMSPAEGETVPREGLVMTWEPVTETITGEPIDIIAYQLIVERDEEPHPHALSKHVMSVHVGPMTTSVSVPREFLEEQTNYAWEVLAIEESGNQTLSSGTFSTE
;
A
#
# COMPACT_ATOMS: atom_id res chain seq x y z
N MET A 1 -26.35 46.60 -7.04
CA MET A 1 -25.10 46.02 -6.51
C MET A 1 -25.16 44.54 -6.84
N LEU A 2 -24.85 44.12 -8.07
CA LEU A 2 -23.50 43.87 -8.60
C LEU A 2 -22.64 43.09 -7.60
N GLN A 3 -22.73 41.77 -7.65
CA GLN A 3 -21.60 40.92 -7.30
C GLN A 3 -21.39 39.92 -8.43
N ARG A 4 -20.15 39.94 -8.92
CA ARG A 4 -19.71 39.46 -10.22
C ARG A 4 -19.65 37.94 -10.25
N SER A 5 -20.08 37.41 -11.39
CA SER A 5 -19.62 36.14 -11.94
C SER A 5 -18.10 36.16 -12.04
N VAL A 6 -17.45 35.15 -11.46
CA VAL A 6 -16.08 34.76 -11.77
C VAL A 6 -16.15 33.35 -12.32
N ALA A 7 -16.05 33.26 -13.64
CA ALA A 7 -15.56 32.07 -14.30
C ALA A 7 -14.10 31.88 -13.88
N GLY A 8 -13.75 30.68 -13.43
CA GLY A 8 -12.40 30.33 -13.01
C GLY A 8 -12.23 28.83 -13.07
N VAL A 9 -11.63 28.39 -14.19
CA VAL A 9 -10.74 27.23 -14.36
C VAL A 9 -11.01 26.04 -13.44
N GLY A 10 -11.53 24.95 -14.01
CA GLY A 10 -11.57 23.66 -13.34
C GLY A 10 -10.18 23.28 -12.87
N ARG A 11 -9.97 23.25 -11.55
CA ARG A 11 -8.88 22.50 -10.94
C ARG A 11 -9.20 21.03 -11.21
N ILE A 12 -8.40 20.41 -12.06
CA ILE A 12 -8.33 18.95 -12.12
C ILE A 12 -7.62 18.57 -10.83
N TYR A 13 -8.35 17.96 -9.89
CA TYR A 13 -7.74 17.26 -8.77
C TYR A 13 -7.20 15.95 -9.34
N VAL A 14 -5.97 15.97 -9.83
CA VAL A 14 -5.11 14.78 -9.84
C VAL A 14 -4.47 14.79 -8.45
N GLY A 15 -4.48 13.75 -7.63
CA GLY A 15 -5.27 12.54 -7.60
C GLY A 15 -5.08 11.96 -6.20
N ALA A 16 -6.16 11.83 -5.42
CA ALA A 16 -6.17 10.82 -4.35
C ALA A 16 -6.54 9.52 -5.06
N ILE A 17 -5.55 8.87 -5.68
CA ILE A 17 -5.76 7.59 -6.34
C ILE A 17 -5.69 6.52 -5.27
N LEU A 18 -6.84 5.92 -5.01
CA LEU A 18 -7.00 4.80 -4.10
C LEU A 18 -6.12 3.63 -4.58
N PHE A 19 -5.01 3.38 -3.89
CA PHE A 19 -4.17 2.22 -4.13
C PHE A 19 -4.97 0.92 -3.90
N ALA A 20 -5.22 0.19 -4.98
CA ALA A 20 -5.68 -1.19 -4.90
C ALA A 20 -4.46 -2.08 -4.56
N PHE A 21 -4.15 -2.23 -3.27
CA PHE A 21 -3.21 -3.26 -2.83
C PHE A 21 -3.87 -4.64 -3.01
N VAL A 22 -3.35 -5.42 -3.96
CA VAL A 22 -3.60 -6.87 -4.00
C VAL A 22 -2.46 -7.51 -3.20
N GLY A 23 -2.77 -7.96 -1.98
CA GLY A 23 -1.82 -8.64 -1.10
C GLY A 23 -1.04 -9.73 -1.84
N VAL A 24 0.29 -9.68 -1.74
CA VAL A 24 1.19 -10.69 -2.30
C VAL A 24 0.99 -11.98 -1.50
N LEU A 25 0.27 -12.95 -2.07
CA LEU A 25 0.31 -14.32 -1.58
C LEU A 25 1.70 -14.89 -1.87
N ALA A 26 2.55 -14.96 -0.83
CA ALA A 26 3.77 -15.74 -0.88
C ALA A 26 3.40 -17.21 -1.10
N LEU A 27 3.51 -17.69 -2.34
CA LEU A 27 3.34 -19.10 -2.67
C LEU A 27 4.58 -19.86 -2.15
N GLN A 28 4.52 -20.31 -0.90
CA GLN A 28 5.52 -21.22 -0.38
C GLN A 28 5.27 -22.58 -1.03
N ALA A 29 6.06 -22.90 -2.06
CA ALA A 29 6.10 -24.22 -2.64
C ALA A 29 6.61 -25.20 -1.58
N CYS A 30 5.71 -25.95 -0.96
CA CYS A 30 6.07 -27.18 -0.25
C CYS A 30 6.62 -28.15 -1.29
N GLY A 31 7.89 -28.51 -1.14
CA GLY A 31 8.49 -29.59 -1.92
C GLY A 31 7.77 -30.90 -1.64
N ASP A 32 7.37 -31.55 -2.72
CA ASP A 32 6.98 -32.96 -2.72
C ASP A 32 8.19 -33.80 -2.33
N ASP A 33 8.20 -34.30 -1.10
CA ASP A 33 8.98 -35.49 -0.74
C ASP A 33 7.97 -36.63 -0.53
N ASP A 34 7.82 -37.42 -1.60
CA ASP A 34 7.30 -38.78 -1.55
C ASP A 34 8.18 -39.62 -0.61
N ASP A 35 7.63 -40.10 0.50
CA ASP A 35 8.11 -41.36 1.08
C ASP A 35 6.98 -42.11 1.79
N ASP A 36 6.94 -43.40 1.48
CA ASP A 36 5.87 -44.38 1.73
C ASP A 36 5.67 -44.71 3.23
N GLY A 37 4.43 -45.11 3.60
CA GLY A 37 4.27 -45.99 4.77
C GLY A 37 2.92 -46.00 5.49
N ASP A 38 2.08 -46.95 5.08
CA ASP A 38 1.20 -47.76 5.94
C ASP A 38 -0.13 -47.21 6.49
N CYS A 39 -1.18 -47.60 5.77
CA CYS A 39 -2.54 -47.81 6.26
C CYS A 39 -2.58 -48.78 7.45
N GLU A 40 -3.23 -48.38 8.56
CA GLU A 40 -3.99 -49.31 9.42
C GLU A 40 -5.00 -48.58 10.34
N CYS A 41 -6.28 -48.83 10.12
CA CYS A 41 -7.37 -48.83 11.11
C CYS A 41 -8.08 -50.19 10.91
N PRO A 42 -8.60 -50.91 11.94
CA PRO A 42 -9.44 -50.36 13.03
C PRO A 42 -9.41 -51.11 14.40
N GLY A 43 -10.02 -50.54 15.46
CA GLY A 43 -10.74 -51.34 16.47
C GLY A 43 -10.57 -51.02 17.96
N ALA A 44 -11.63 -50.42 18.53
CA ALA A 44 -12.24 -50.66 19.86
C ALA A 44 -11.44 -50.54 21.19
N GLY A 45 -11.95 -49.66 22.06
CA GLY A 45 -12.12 -49.94 23.50
C GLY A 45 -11.13 -49.27 24.45
N GLY A 46 -11.47 -48.09 24.95
CA GLY A 46 -10.74 -47.45 26.04
C GLY A 46 -11.60 -46.41 26.77
N THR A 47 -11.89 -46.70 28.03
CA THR A 47 -12.66 -45.92 29.01
C THR A 47 -12.37 -44.41 29.03
N ALA A 48 -13.42 -43.59 28.92
CA ALA A 48 -13.36 -42.17 29.20
C ALA A 48 -13.21 -41.92 30.71
N THR A 49 -11.97 -41.67 31.13
CA THR A 49 -11.67 -41.05 32.42
C THR A 49 -12.01 -39.57 32.33
N THR A 50 -13.06 -39.15 33.04
CA THR A 50 -13.38 -37.74 33.27
C THR A 50 -12.28 -37.11 34.11
N THR A 51 -11.25 -36.58 33.45
CA THR A 51 -10.35 -35.61 34.08
C THR A 51 -10.97 -34.24 33.88
N THR A 52 -11.62 -33.74 34.92
CA THR A 52 -11.90 -32.32 35.10
C THR A 52 -10.57 -31.56 35.10
N GLY A 53 -10.14 -31.14 33.91
CA GLY A 53 -9.08 -30.17 33.72
C GLY A 53 -9.58 -28.80 34.13
N THR A 54 -9.06 -28.32 35.25
CA THR A 54 -9.14 -26.95 35.74
C THR A 54 -8.85 -25.99 34.60
N GLY A 55 -9.71 -24.97 34.42
CA GLY A 55 -9.57 -23.94 33.40
C GLY A 55 -8.15 -23.36 33.40
N GLY A 56 -7.40 -23.69 32.36
CA GLY A 56 -6.17 -23.01 32.03
C GLY A 56 -6.53 -21.57 31.69
N SER A 57 -6.11 -20.65 32.53
CA SER A 57 -5.94 -19.25 32.17
C SER A 57 -5.08 -19.22 30.91
N THR A 58 -5.69 -18.99 29.74
CA THR A 58 -4.94 -18.67 28.54
C THR A 58 -4.23 -17.35 28.83
N ASN A 59 -2.92 -17.41 29.10
CA ASN A 59 -2.08 -16.24 28.97
C ASN A 59 -2.32 -15.75 27.54
N GLY A 60 -2.95 -14.59 27.39
CA GLY A 60 -3.30 -14.02 26.08
C GLY A 60 -2.05 -13.99 25.21
N GLU A 61 -2.01 -14.88 24.23
CA GLU A 61 -0.88 -15.03 23.33
C GLU A 61 -0.73 -13.75 22.51
N THR A 62 0.52 -13.33 22.28
CA THR A 62 0.81 -12.22 21.38
C THR A 62 0.91 -12.77 19.98
N VAL A 63 -0.02 -12.37 19.12
CA VAL A 63 -0.03 -12.75 17.71
C VAL A 63 0.76 -11.70 16.93
N PRO A 64 1.74 -12.06 16.08
CA PRO A 64 2.42 -11.07 15.25
C PRO A 64 1.46 -10.50 14.20
N LEU A 65 1.62 -9.22 13.88
CA LEU A 65 1.04 -8.66 12.65
C LEU A 65 1.62 -9.40 11.43
N LYS A 66 0.76 -9.65 10.44
CA LYS A 66 1.18 -10.20 9.14
C LYS A 66 1.96 -9.15 8.35
N GLU A 67 1.53 -7.90 8.46
CA GLU A 67 2.17 -6.76 7.84
C GLU A 67 2.04 -5.51 8.71
N ALA A 68 3.12 -4.74 8.79
CA ALA A 68 3.19 -3.48 9.51
C ALA A 68 4.11 -2.52 8.74
N LYS A 69 3.52 -1.51 8.10
CA LYS A 69 4.23 -0.53 7.29
C LYS A 69 3.84 0.89 7.68
N LEU A 70 4.82 1.76 7.62
CA LEU A 70 4.69 3.20 7.73
C LEU A 70 5.77 3.78 6.82
N ASN A 71 5.38 4.49 5.78
CA ASN A 71 6.29 4.99 4.76
C ASN A 71 5.92 6.41 4.35
N ILE A 72 6.87 7.10 3.74
CA ILE A 72 6.65 8.36 3.05
C ILE A 72 6.24 8.08 1.61
N GLU A 73 5.25 8.83 1.13
CA GLU A 73 4.99 8.97 -0.30
C GLU A 73 5.29 10.42 -0.70
N HIS A 74 5.99 10.57 -1.82
CA HIS A 74 6.25 11.87 -2.43
C HIS A 74 5.77 11.86 -3.89
N ASN A 75 4.95 12.83 -4.26
CA ASN A 75 4.60 13.05 -5.66
C ASN A 75 5.58 14.04 -6.29
N ALA A 76 6.46 13.53 -7.16
CA ALA A 76 7.45 14.38 -7.83
C ALA A 76 6.84 15.24 -8.96
N THR A 77 5.65 14.90 -9.44
CA THR A 77 4.92 15.70 -10.44
C THR A 77 4.24 16.89 -9.78
N ASP A 78 3.48 16.67 -8.71
CA ASP A 78 2.67 17.70 -8.05
C ASP A 78 3.38 18.38 -6.86
N LEU A 79 4.53 17.83 -6.45
CA LEU A 79 5.39 18.34 -5.38
C LEU A 79 4.65 18.44 -4.04
N ASP A 80 3.97 17.37 -3.65
CA ASP A 80 3.40 17.18 -2.31
C ASP A 80 4.01 15.91 -1.65
N THR A 81 3.85 15.82 -0.33
CA THR A 81 4.46 14.74 0.46
C THR A 81 3.55 14.35 1.62
N GLY A 82 3.40 13.05 1.84
CA GLY A 82 2.58 12.49 2.90
C GLY A 82 3.18 11.24 3.53
N PHE A 83 2.43 10.69 4.48
CA PHE A 83 2.69 9.40 5.09
C PHE A 83 1.58 8.43 4.74
N GLN A 84 1.96 7.21 4.43
CA GLN A 84 1.05 6.09 4.26
C GLN A 84 1.36 5.01 5.30
N GLY A 85 0.36 4.22 5.64
CA GLY A 85 0.53 3.07 6.50
C GLY A 85 -0.38 1.93 6.11
N PHE A 86 0.12 0.71 6.32
CA PHE A 86 -0.61 -0.52 6.07
C PHE A 86 -0.42 -1.49 7.23
N ILE A 87 -1.53 -2.07 7.68
CA ILE A 87 -1.54 -3.00 8.79
C ILE A 87 -2.42 -4.19 8.41
N ASP A 88 -1.88 -5.40 8.53
CA ASP A 88 -2.62 -6.65 8.39
C ASP A 88 -2.38 -7.57 9.59
N SER A 89 -3.45 -8.20 10.08
CA SER A 89 -3.48 -9.11 11.20
C SER A 89 -4.61 -10.12 11.04
N GLU A 90 -4.57 -11.22 11.80
CA GLU A 90 -5.73 -12.12 11.93
C GLU A 90 -6.99 -11.45 12.48
N GLY A 91 -6.84 -10.37 13.26
CA GLY A 91 -7.95 -9.59 13.79
C GLY A 91 -7.56 -8.70 14.96
N TRP A 92 -8.07 -7.48 14.98
CA TRP A 92 -7.87 -6.51 16.06
C TRP A 92 -9.14 -5.70 16.31
N GLN A 93 -9.30 -5.24 17.55
CA GLN A 93 -10.41 -4.35 17.95
C GLN A 93 -9.97 -2.89 18.01
N ARG A 94 -8.73 -2.70 18.45
CA ARG A 94 -8.03 -1.42 18.54
C ARG A 94 -6.56 -1.65 18.21
N LEU A 95 -5.92 -0.68 17.58
CA LEU A 95 -4.47 -0.61 17.44
C LEU A 95 -3.99 0.77 17.85
N ASP A 96 -2.92 0.79 18.64
CA ASP A 96 -2.17 2.00 18.96
C ASP A 96 -0.81 1.93 18.24
N VAL A 97 -0.52 2.96 17.45
CA VAL A 97 0.76 3.15 16.75
C VAL A 97 1.60 4.10 17.59
N THR A 98 2.72 3.61 18.11
CA THR A 98 3.61 4.34 19.02
C THR A 98 5.00 4.44 18.41
N GLY A 99 5.41 5.67 18.11
CA GLY A 99 6.74 6.00 17.59
C GLY A 99 7.71 6.49 18.67
N PRO A 100 8.86 7.06 18.25
CA PRO A 100 9.89 7.58 19.15
C PRO A 100 9.38 8.61 20.16
N ASP A 101 8.45 9.48 19.73
CA ASP A 101 7.91 10.59 20.53
C ASP A 101 6.57 10.26 21.22
N GLY A 102 6.08 9.02 21.09
CA GLY A 102 4.85 8.54 21.71
C GLY A 102 3.79 8.08 20.71
N THR A 103 2.54 8.01 21.16
CA THR A 103 1.43 7.53 20.35
C THR A 103 1.06 8.56 19.29
N VAL A 104 1.09 8.14 18.02
CA VAL A 104 0.82 8.99 16.84
C VAL A 104 -0.52 8.69 16.18
N LEU A 105 -1.03 7.46 16.33
CA LEU A 105 -2.30 7.05 15.75
C LEU A 105 -2.98 6.00 16.64
N THR A 106 -4.31 6.10 16.73
CA THR A 106 -5.18 5.09 17.33
C THR A 106 -6.27 4.73 16.34
N LEU A 107 -6.40 3.44 16.06
CA LEU A 107 -7.42 2.86 15.19
C LEU A 107 -8.35 2.01 16.06
N GLU A 108 -9.66 2.16 15.93
CA GLU A 108 -10.60 1.44 16.80
C GLU A 108 -11.92 1.15 16.08
N GLY A 109 -12.24 -0.15 15.95
CA GLY A 109 -13.56 -0.60 15.54
C GLY A 109 -14.57 -0.30 16.66
N LYS A 110 -15.74 0.23 16.30
CA LYS A 110 -16.77 0.63 17.28
C LYS A 110 -18.04 -0.19 17.14
N GLY A 111 -18.76 -0.34 18.26
CA GLY A 111 -20.04 -1.07 18.30
C GLY A 111 -19.89 -2.52 17.85
N GLU A 112 -20.88 -3.04 17.14
CA GLU A 112 -20.88 -4.41 16.64
C GLU A 112 -19.73 -4.69 15.66
N LEU A 113 -19.26 -3.69 14.91
CA LEU A 113 -18.10 -3.86 14.03
C LEU A 113 -16.81 -4.09 14.84
N GLY A 114 -16.64 -3.36 15.95
CA GLY A 114 -15.52 -3.59 16.87
C GLY A 114 -15.58 -4.96 17.55
N ALA A 115 -16.79 -5.47 17.81
CA ALA A 115 -16.98 -6.82 18.36
C ALA A 115 -16.62 -7.92 17.33
N LEU A 116 -16.88 -7.69 16.04
CA LEU A 116 -16.43 -8.57 14.96
C LEU A 116 -14.90 -8.53 14.77
N GLY A 117 -14.30 -7.36 14.96
CA GLY A 117 -12.89 -7.11 14.68
C GLY A 117 -12.64 -6.66 13.25
N LEU A 118 -11.46 -6.07 13.04
CA LEU A 118 -10.93 -5.64 11.76
C LEU A 118 -9.63 -6.41 11.49
N THR A 119 -9.32 -6.71 10.24
CA THR A 119 -8.10 -7.46 9.89
C THR A 119 -7.07 -6.56 9.26
N GLU A 120 -7.51 -5.72 8.32
CA GLU A 120 -6.65 -4.94 7.44
C GLU A 120 -7.04 -3.44 7.49
N LEU A 121 -6.05 -2.57 7.40
CA LEU A 121 -6.26 -1.14 7.18
C LEU A 121 -5.12 -0.54 6.36
N PHE A 122 -5.50 0.21 5.33
CA PHE A 122 -4.66 1.21 4.67
C PHE A 122 -5.10 2.61 5.10
N PHE A 123 -4.15 3.51 5.32
CA PHE A 123 -4.42 4.94 5.53
C PHE A 123 -3.33 5.79 4.90
N GLU A 124 -3.70 7.03 4.58
CA GLU A 124 -2.81 8.08 4.10
C GLU A 124 -3.06 9.37 4.90
N SER A 125 -2.03 10.18 5.08
CA SER A 125 -2.19 11.55 5.56
C SER A 125 -2.69 12.46 4.44
N VAL A 126 -3.08 13.68 4.80
CA VAL A 126 -3.16 14.76 3.79
C VAL A 126 -1.75 15.05 3.28
N GLU A 127 -1.64 15.35 1.99
CA GLU A 127 -0.39 15.66 1.30
C GLU A 127 -0.43 17.14 0.89
N PRO A 128 0.05 18.06 1.72
CA PRO A 128 0.12 19.46 1.34
C PRO A 128 1.21 19.67 0.28
N GLU A 129 1.00 20.65 -0.60
CA GLU A 129 2.05 21.10 -1.52
C GLU A 129 3.30 21.50 -0.71
N ASN A 130 4.48 21.07 -1.15
CA ASN A 130 5.76 21.32 -0.51
C ASN A 130 6.10 22.83 -0.44
N ALA A 131 5.47 23.64 -1.30
CA ALA A 131 5.56 25.09 -1.28
C ALA A 131 4.78 25.72 -0.10
N GLU A 132 3.75 25.03 0.39
CA GLU A 132 2.95 25.45 1.55
C GLU A 132 3.52 24.88 2.85
N VAL A 133 3.89 23.60 2.86
CA VAL A 133 4.52 22.91 3.99
C VAL A 133 5.80 22.23 3.49
N PRO A 134 7.00 22.76 3.82
CA PRO A 134 8.26 22.16 3.40
C PRO A 134 8.38 20.69 3.82
N ILE A 135 9.03 19.86 3.01
CA ILE A 135 9.23 18.44 3.26
C ILE A 135 9.83 18.23 4.66
N GLU A 136 10.81 19.05 5.06
CA GLU A 136 11.45 18.94 6.37
C GLU A 136 10.47 19.13 7.53
N GLU A 137 9.42 19.94 7.36
CA GLU A 137 8.37 20.10 8.35
C GLU A 137 7.45 18.88 8.41
N ILE A 138 7.11 18.27 7.27
CA ILE A 138 6.37 17.00 7.20
C ILE A 138 7.16 15.90 7.91
N LEU A 139 8.43 15.73 7.56
CA LEU A 139 9.32 14.73 8.15
C LEU A 139 9.50 14.91 9.66
N ALA A 140 9.50 16.14 10.16
CA ALA A 140 9.57 16.41 11.58
C ALA A 140 8.31 15.96 12.37
N THR A 141 7.17 15.71 11.70
CA THR A 141 5.96 15.21 12.39
C THR A 141 6.07 13.75 12.79
N LEU A 142 6.81 12.94 12.03
CA LEU A 142 7.09 11.52 12.30
C LEU A 142 8.59 11.26 12.17
N PRO A 143 9.35 11.35 13.28
CA PRO A 143 10.79 11.10 13.27
C PRO A 143 11.13 9.68 12.84
N GLU A 144 12.31 9.51 12.23
CA GLU A 144 12.83 8.18 11.90
C GLU A 144 12.88 7.26 13.12
N GLY A 145 12.59 5.98 12.88
CA GLY A 145 12.72 4.95 13.89
C GLY A 145 11.69 3.84 13.79
N ASN A 146 11.63 3.05 14.84
CA ASN A 146 10.69 1.94 14.94
C ASN A 146 9.37 2.42 15.56
N TYR A 147 8.28 2.10 14.88
CA TYR A 147 6.91 2.34 15.31
C TYR A 147 6.26 1.03 15.70
N THR A 148 5.99 0.86 16.99
CA THR A 148 5.27 -0.33 17.49
C THR A 148 3.78 -0.16 17.29
N ILE A 149 3.16 -1.16 16.66
CA ILE A 149 1.72 -1.22 16.41
C ILE A 149 1.18 -2.37 17.25
N LYS A 150 0.26 -2.07 18.17
CA LYS A 150 -0.21 -3.08 19.13
C LYS A 150 -1.65 -2.84 19.56
N GLY A 151 -2.38 -3.92 19.82
CA GLY A 151 -3.66 -3.82 20.51
C GLY A 151 -4.40 -5.14 20.67
N PRO A 152 -5.60 -5.12 21.29
CA PRO A 152 -6.36 -6.32 21.61
C PRO A 152 -7.00 -6.99 20.38
N THR A 153 -7.08 -8.32 20.41
CA THR A 153 -7.76 -9.15 19.40
C THR A 153 -9.19 -9.51 19.86
N PRO A 154 -10.12 -9.83 18.94
CA PRO A 154 -11.49 -10.23 19.30
C PRO A 154 -11.58 -11.50 20.16
N ASP A 155 -10.70 -12.46 19.93
CA ASP A 155 -10.66 -13.75 20.65
C ASP A 155 -9.92 -13.68 22.00
N GLY A 156 -9.45 -12.49 22.37
CA GLY A 156 -8.61 -12.26 23.54
C GLY A 156 -7.13 -12.44 23.26
N GLY A 157 -6.30 -11.70 23.99
CA GLY A 157 -4.86 -11.56 23.71
C GLY A 157 -4.54 -10.22 23.06
N VAL A 158 -3.37 -10.14 22.42
CA VAL A 158 -2.91 -8.93 21.74
C VAL A 158 -2.29 -9.30 20.39
N THR A 159 -2.42 -8.40 19.42
CA THR A 159 -1.61 -8.43 18.19
C THR A 159 -0.54 -7.35 18.26
N GLU A 160 0.64 -7.61 17.69
CA GLU A 160 1.79 -6.70 17.74
C GLU A 160 2.70 -6.82 16.51
N GLY A 161 3.20 -5.68 16.02
CA GLY A 161 4.25 -5.63 14.99
C GLY A 161 5.00 -4.31 15.06
N THR A 162 6.01 -4.16 14.20
CA THR A 162 6.85 -2.96 14.15
C THR A 162 7.04 -2.54 12.70
N ALA A 163 6.79 -1.27 12.42
CA ALA A 163 7.15 -0.61 11.17
C ALA A 163 8.44 0.20 11.37
N LEU A 164 9.38 0.11 10.43
CA LEU A 164 10.53 1.00 10.37
C LEU A 164 10.17 2.19 9.47
N LEU A 165 10.37 3.41 9.96
CA LEU A 165 10.29 4.62 9.14
C LEU A 165 11.70 5.21 9.01
N THR A 166 12.15 5.40 7.78
CA THR A 166 13.33 6.22 7.43
C THR A 166 12.88 7.48 6.70
N HIS A 167 13.76 8.46 6.53
CA HIS A 167 13.52 9.64 5.71
C HIS A 167 14.26 9.58 4.36
N ASP A 168 14.67 8.38 3.94
CA ASP A 168 15.26 8.15 2.62
C ASP A 168 14.14 8.21 1.56
N ILE A 169 14.00 9.33 0.86
CA ILE A 169 12.98 9.55 -0.18
C ILE A 169 13.64 9.42 -1.56
N PRO A 170 13.27 8.43 -2.39
CA PRO A 170 13.78 8.29 -3.75
C PRO A 170 13.55 9.55 -4.61
N ALA A 171 14.41 9.81 -5.59
CA ALA A 171 14.08 10.78 -6.63
C ALA A 171 12.91 10.28 -7.50
N GLY A 172 12.15 11.21 -8.07
CA GLY A 172 11.03 10.89 -8.96
C GLY A 172 11.47 10.13 -10.23
N PRO A 173 10.76 9.06 -10.63
CA PRO A 173 11.00 8.39 -11.91
C PRO A 173 10.82 9.33 -13.09
N VAL A 174 11.79 9.37 -14.02
CA VAL A 174 11.64 10.15 -15.26
C VAL A 174 10.82 9.34 -16.27
N LEU A 175 9.60 9.78 -16.57
CA LEU A 175 8.71 9.12 -17.52
C LEU A 175 9.16 9.38 -18.98
N MET A 176 9.28 8.31 -19.77
CA MET A 176 9.85 8.38 -21.13
C MET A 176 8.85 8.07 -22.25
N SER A 177 7.96 7.10 -22.03
CA SER A 177 6.93 6.72 -23.01
C SER A 177 5.73 6.12 -22.26
N PRO A 178 4.49 6.45 -22.64
CA PRO A 178 4.12 7.50 -23.59
C PRO A 178 4.56 8.88 -23.10
N ALA A 179 4.79 9.81 -24.02
CA ALA A 179 5.02 11.20 -23.65
C ALA A 179 3.73 11.82 -23.08
N GLU A 180 3.87 12.88 -22.29
CA GLU A 180 2.73 13.57 -21.70
C GLU A 180 1.70 14.01 -22.76
N GLY A 181 0.46 13.53 -22.61
CA GLY A 181 -0.65 13.80 -23.51
C GLY A 181 -0.57 13.12 -24.88
N GLU A 182 0.33 12.15 -25.07
CA GLU A 182 0.48 11.45 -26.35
C GLU A 182 -0.77 10.63 -26.71
N THR A 183 -1.11 10.56 -28.00
CA THR A 183 -2.09 9.61 -28.52
C THR A 183 -1.36 8.40 -29.09
N VAL A 184 -1.65 7.20 -28.55
CA VAL A 184 -0.94 5.96 -28.87
C VAL A 184 -1.88 4.88 -29.41
N PRO A 185 -1.38 3.97 -30.25
CA PRO A 185 -2.15 2.78 -30.62
C PRO A 185 -2.35 1.89 -29.40
N ARG A 186 -3.50 1.20 -29.34
CA ARG A 186 -3.78 0.21 -28.29
C ARG A 186 -2.87 -1.03 -28.38
N GLU A 187 -2.38 -1.33 -29.57
CA GLU A 187 -1.57 -2.51 -29.83
C GLU A 187 -0.10 -2.22 -29.52
N GLY A 188 0.50 -3.00 -28.63
CA GLY A 188 1.94 -2.91 -28.35
C GLY A 188 2.37 -1.68 -27.54
N LEU A 189 1.46 -1.06 -26.78
CA LEU A 189 1.83 0.01 -25.85
C LEU A 189 2.83 -0.51 -24.80
N VAL A 190 3.94 0.20 -24.65
CA VAL A 190 4.96 -0.06 -23.63
C VAL A 190 5.19 1.22 -22.84
N MET A 191 4.95 1.14 -21.53
CA MET A 191 5.31 2.18 -20.57
C MET A 191 6.80 2.08 -20.28
N THR A 192 7.54 3.19 -20.28
CA THR A 192 8.98 3.21 -20.00
C THR A 192 9.37 4.42 -19.16
N TRP A 193 10.38 4.24 -18.31
CA TRP A 193 10.93 5.27 -17.42
C TRP A 193 12.45 5.11 -17.28
N GLU A 194 13.14 6.11 -16.74
CA GLU A 194 14.55 6.00 -16.35
C GLU A 194 14.71 5.32 -14.98
N PRO A 195 15.81 4.58 -14.75
CA PRO A 195 16.10 4.06 -13.42
C PRO A 195 16.35 5.19 -12.43
N VAL A 196 15.94 4.96 -11.18
CA VAL A 196 16.14 5.85 -10.03
C VAL A 196 17.30 5.28 -9.22
N THR A 197 18.28 6.13 -8.91
CA THR A 197 19.52 5.73 -8.23
C THR A 197 19.95 6.69 -7.12
N GLU A 198 19.19 7.76 -6.93
CA GLU A 198 19.47 8.81 -5.96
C GLU A 198 18.19 9.19 -5.21
N THR A 199 18.32 9.74 -4.01
CA THR A 199 17.26 10.40 -3.24
C THR A 199 16.93 11.77 -3.83
N ILE A 200 15.86 12.40 -3.36
CA ILE A 200 15.54 13.81 -3.69
C ILE A 200 16.65 14.80 -3.30
N THR A 201 17.55 14.41 -2.38
CA THR A 201 18.71 15.21 -1.93
C THR A 201 20.00 14.87 -2.69
N GLY A 202 19.97 13.89 -3.60
CA GLY A 202 21.11 13.47 -4.42
C GLY A 202 22.04 12.45 -3.75
N GLU A 203 21.57 11.76 -2.71
CA GLU A 203 22.32 10.68 -2.07
C GLU A 203 22.01 9.34 -2.76
N PRO A 204 22.98 8.42 -2.90
CA PRO A 204 22.71 7.12 -3.53
C PRO A 204 21.63 6.33 -2.78
N ILE A 205 20.72 5.68 -3.52
CA ILE A 205 19.68 4.81 -2.96
C ILE A 205 19.48 3.55 -3.78
N ASP A 206 19.17 2.44 -3.09
CA ASP A 206 18.81 1.18 -3.71
C ASP A 206 17.28 1.05 -3.82
N ILE A 207 16.80 0.96 -5.06
CA ILE A 207 15.39 0.65 -5.34
C ILE A 207 15.20 -0.86 -5.25
N ILE A 208 14.13 -1.29 -4.56
CA ILE A 208 13.78 -2.72 -4.45
C ILE A 208 12.63 -3.11 -5.39
N ALA A 209 11.82 -2.15 -5.82
CA ALA A 209 10.73 -2.37 -6.75
C ALA A 209 10.31 -1.07 -7.46
N TYR A 210 9.66 -1.24 -8.61
CA TYR A 210 8.79 -0.21 -9.17
C TYR A 210 7.34 -0.68 -9.12
N GLN A 211 6.40 0.26 -9.03
CA GLN A 211 5.00 0.00 -9.30
C GLN A 211 4.57 0.82 -10.51
N LEU A 212 3.99 0.17 -11.52
CA LEU A 212 3.30 0.84 -12.62
C LEU A 212 1.81 0.84 -12.33
N ILE A 213 1.20 2.01 -12.37
CA ILE A 213 -0.24 2.20 -12.32
C ILE A 213 -0.69 2.78 -13.67
N VAL A 214 -1.71 2.18 -14.27
CA VAL A 214 -2.39 2.75 -15.44
C VAL A 214 -3.87 2.74 -15.11
N GLU A 215 -4.50 3.91 -15.15
CA GLU A 215 -5.92 4.05 -14.81
C GLU A 215 -6.66 4.83 -15.88
N ARG A 216 -7.93 4.48 -16.07
CA ARG A 216 -8.81 5.28 -16.90
C ARG A 216 -9.12 6.61 -16.21
N ASP A 217 -9.03 7.71 -16.95
CA ASP A 217 -9.40 9.04 -16.48
C ASP A 217 -10.93 9.18 -16.47
N GLU A 218 -11.57 8.55 -15.48
CA GLU A 218 -13.00 8.61 -15.24
C GLU A 218 -13.35 8.58 -13.75
N GLU A 219 -14.57 9.01 -13.44
CA GLU A 219 -15.13 8.84 -12.10
C GLU A 219 -15.41 7.35 -11.82
N PRO A 220 -15.02 6.82 -10.66
CA PRO A 220 -15.30 5.44 -10.31
C PRO A 220 -16.81 5.21 -10.22
N HIS A 221 -17.23 4.01 -10.61
CA HIS A 221 -18.63 3.62 -10.45
C HIS A 221 -19.02 3.67 -8.96
N PRO A 222 -20.18 4.22 -8.56
CA PRO A 222 -20.57 4.40 -7.14
C PRO A 222 -20.66 3.13 -6.28
N HIS A 223 -20.49 1.96 -6.90
CA HIS A 223 -20.54 0.64 -6.26
C HIS A 223 -19.26 -0.18 -6.50
N ALA A 224 -18.28 0.39 -7.20
CA ALA A 224 -16.95 -0.20 -7.32
C ALA A 224 -16.05 0.39 -6.23
N LEU A 225 -15.08 -0.40 -5.79
CA LEU A 225 -14.07 0.07 -4.83
C LEU A 225 -12.99 0.91 -5.52
N SER A 226 -12.79 0.75 -6.83
CA SER A 226 -11.77 1.48 -7.60
C SER A 226 -12.25 1.79 -9.01
N LYS A 227 -11.47 2.62 -9.73
CA LYS A 227 -11.58 2.81 -11.18
C LYS A 227 -11.13 1.54 -11.92
N HIS A 228 -11.28 1.55 -13.26
CA HIS A 228 -10.60 0.57 -14.11
C HIS A 228 -9.09 0.85 -14.08
N VAL A 229 -8.36 0.05 -13.31
CA VAL A 229 -6.94 0.24 -13.01
C VAL A 229 -6.15 -1.04 -13.24
N MET A 230 -4.97 -0.90 -13.83
CA MET A 230 -3.90 -1.89 -13.84
C MET A 230 -2.83 -1.40 -12.89
N SER A 231 -2.49 -2.20 -11.88
CA SER A 231 -1.44 -1.89 -10.90
C SER A 231 -0.52 -3.09 -10.77
N VAL A 232 0.76 -2.92 -11.09
CA VAL A 232 1.72 -4.02 -11.17
C VAL A 232 3.03 -3.62 -10.50
N HIS A 233 3.48 -4.44 -9.55
CA HIS A 233 4.83 -4.35 -9.00
C HIS A 233 5.81 -5.14 -9.88
N VAL A 234 6.94 -4.52 -10.20
CA VAL A 234 8.03 -5.13 -10.97
C VAL A 234 9.35 -4.99 -10.24
N GLY A 235 10.30 -5.88 -10.57
CA GLY A 235 11.62 -5.88 -9.94
C GLY A 235 12.41 -4.59 -10.22
N PRO A 236 13.48 -4.35 -9.45
CA PRO A 236 14.18 -3.07 -9.43
C PRO A 236 14.99 -2.78 -10.70
N MET A 237 15.23 -3.79 -11.53
CA MET A 237 15.89 -3.64 -12.83
C MET A 237 14.92 -3.44 -14.00
N THR A 238 13.61 -3.47 -13.73
CA THR A 238 12.58 -3.32 -14.76
C THR A 238 12.24 -1.85 -14.92
N THR A 239 12.51 -1.29 -16.10
CA THR A 239 12.17 0.09 -16.46
C THR A 239 11.22 0.18 -17.66
N SER A 240 10.54 -0.92 -17.95
CA SER A 240 9.55 -0.99 -19.03
C SER A 240 8.51 -2.08 -18.77
N VAL A 241 7.24 -1.80 -19.06
CA VAL A 241 6.14 -2.77 -18.95
C VAL A 241 5.18 -2.60 -20.13
N SER A 242 4.80 -3.71 -20.75
CA SER A 242 3.78 -3.73 -21.80
C SER A 242 2.38 -3.68 -21.19
N VAL A 243 1.51 -2.82 -21.73
CA VAL A 243 0.09 -2.74 -21.33
C VAL A 243 -0.73 -3.67 -22.22
N PRO A 244 -1.48 -4.65 -21.66
CA PRO A 244 -2.32 -5.51 -22.47
C PRO A 244 -3.38 -4.71 -23.23
N ARG A 245 -3.55 -4.99 -24.52
CA ARG A 245 -4.55 -4.31 -25.36
C ARG A 245 -5.99 -4.50 -24.85
N GLU A 246 -6.24 -5.56 -24.10
CA GLU A 246 -7.54 -5.88 -23.48
C GLU A 246 -7.88 -4.94 -22.33
N PHE A 247 -6.87 -4.31 -21.71
CA PHE A 247 -7.06 -3.26 -20.70
C PHE A 247 -7.41 -1.92 -21.35
N LEU A 248 -6.93 -1.68 -22.57
CA LEU A 248 -7.11 -0.42 -23.29
C LEU A 248 -8.42 -0.39 -24.09
N GLU A 249 -9.16 0.71 -23.99
CA GLU A 249 -10.31 1.05 -24.83
C GLU A 249 -9.88 2.01 -25.95
N GLU A 250 -10.65 2.12 -27.03
CA GLU A 250 -10.39 3.11 -28.11
C GLU A 250 -10.79 4.51 -27.64
N GLN A 251 -10.13 5.55 -28.17
CA GLN A 251 -10.49 6.96 -27.94
C GLN A 251 -10.70 7.31 -26.46
N THR A 252 -9.85 6.77 -25.59
CA THR A 252 -10.00 6.88 -24.13
C THR A 252 -8.77 7.51 -23.51
N ASN A 253 -8.99 8.41 -22.54
CA ASN A 253 -7.93 9.05 -21.77
C ASN A 253 -7.54 8.16 -20.58
N TYR A 254 -6.25 8.13 -20.31
CA TYR A 254 -5.65 7.40 -19.21
C TYR A 254 -4.66 8.30 -18.47
N ALA A 255 -4.63 8.14 -17.16
CA ALA A 255 -3.51 8.56 -16.34
C ALA A 255 -2.61 7.34 -16.07
N TRP A 256 -1.32 7.58 -15.90
CA TRP A 256 -0.38 6.55 -15.52
C TRP A 256 0.70 7.09 -14.61
N GLU A 257 1.21 6.21 -13.76
CA GLU A 257 2.15 6.57 -12.71
C GLU A 257 3.21 5.48 -12.58
N VAL A 258 4.43 5.91 -12.27
CA VAL A 258 5.50 5.02 -11.85
C VAL A 258 5.95 5.43 -10.47
N LEU A 259 5.93 4.48 -9.54
CA LEU A 259 6.48 4.63 -8.20
C LEU A 259 7.82 3.92 -8.13
N ALA A 260 8.87 4.60 -7.66
CA ALA A 260 10.11 3.99 -7.21
C ALA A 260 10.01 3.71 -5.71
N ILE A 261 10.31 2.47 -5.29
CA ILE A 261 10.16 2.02 -3.91
C ILE A 261 11.53 1.57 -3.38
N GLU A 262 11.99 2.16 -2.29
CA GLU A 262 13.25 1.80 -1.62
C GLU A 262 13.03 0.77 -0.48
N GLU A 263 14.12 0.29 0.12
CA GLU A 263 14.14 -0.84 1.06
C GLU A 263 13.21 -0.67 2.29
N SER A 264 13.06 0.54 2.84
CA SER A 264 12.15 0.81 3.95
C SER A 264 10.68 0.95 3.54
N GLY A 265 10.43 1.05 2.23
CA GLY A 265 9.11 1.19 1.64
C GLY A 265 8.72 2.64 1.34
N ASN A 266 9.58 3.62 1.60
CA ASN A 266 9.36 4.97 1.10
C ASN A 266 9.30 4.93 -0.42
N GLN A 267 8.44 5.78 -0.97
CA GLN A 267 8.18 5.76 -2.39
C GLN A 267 8.03 7.15 -2.95
N THR A 268 8.38 7.27 -4.22
CA THR A 268 8.19 8.51 -4.96
C THR A 268 7.58 8.20 -6.30
N LEU A 269 6.46 8.87 -6.58
CA LEU A 269 5.71 8.70 -7.80
C LEU A 269 6.00 9.83 -8.79
N SER A 270 5.89 9.50 -10.07
CA SER A 270 5.76 10.47 -11.14
C SER A 270 4.61 10.03 -12.04
N SER A 271 3.76 10.99 -12.37
CA SER A 271 2.52 10.78 -13.12
C SER A 271 2.57 11.44 -14.49
N GLY A 272 1.78 10.90 -15.42
CA GLY A 272 1.54 11.49 -16.73
C GLY A 272 0.22 11.03 -17.33
N THR A 273 -0.11 11.55 -18.50
CA THR A 273 -1.36 11.23 -19.22
C THR A 273 -1.11 10.78 -20.65
N PHE A 274 -2.03 9.98 -21.18
CA PHE A 274 -2.07 9.62 -22.60
C PHE A 274 -3.50 9.33 -23.06
N SER A 275 -3.69 9.20 -24.37
CA SER A 275 -4.95 8.77 -24.97
C SER A 275 -4.72 7.65 -25.97
N THR A 276 -5.74 6.85 -26.23
CA THR A 276 -5.71 5.82 -27.27
C THR A 276 -6.36 6.31 -28.56
N GLU A 277 -5.88 5.79 -29.70
CA GLU A 277 -6.52 5.98 -31.02
C GLU A 277 -7.95 5.40 -31.12
#